data_AF-A0A645FSI8-F1
#
_entry.id   AF-A0A645FSI8-F1
#
_cell.length_a   1.000
_cell.length_b   1.000
_cell.length_c   1.000
_cell.angle_alpha   90.00
_cell.angle_beta   90.00
_cell.angle_gamma   90.00
#
_symmetry.space_group_name_H-M   'P 1'
#
loop_
_entity.id
_entity.type
_entity.pdbx_description
1 polymer ?
#
loop_
_entity_poly.entity_id
_entity_poly.type
_entity_poly.pdbx_seq_one_letter_code
_entity_poly.pdbx_strand_id
1 'polypeptide(L)' 'MGLQCLLRAEIIRSYEKYQDKGFCPLYAKEALKREYDSYHDLHGNDVATDLYRQMMALPTESKGAVYEKA' A
#
# COMPACT_ATOMS: atom_id res chain seq x y z
N MET A 1 -8.53 -19.20 -2.69
CA MET A 1 -8.77 -18.81 -4.09
C MET A 1 -9.54 -17.50 -4.19
N GLY A 2 -10.83 -17.39 -3.82
CA GLY A 2 -11.61 -16.14 -4.01
C GLY A 2 -11.10 -14.92 -3.22
N LEU A 3 -10.98 -15.03 -1.90
CA LEU A 3 -10.55 -13.92 -1.03
C LEU A 3 -9.12 -13.45 -1.33
N GLN A 4 -8.22 -14.40 -1.60
CA GLN A 4 -6.83 -14.09 -1.98
C GLN A 4 -6.77 -13.24 -3.26
N CYS A 5 -7.57 -13.56 -4.28
CA CYS A 5 -7.65 -12.77 -5.51
C CYS A 5 -8.18 -11.35 -5.26
N LEU A 6 -9.15 -11.20 -4.35
CA LEU A 6 -9.71 -9.89 -3.98
C LEU A 6 -8.68 -9.01 -3.26
N LEU A 7 -7.99 -9.57 -2.27
CA LEU A 7 -6.93 -8.88 -1.52
C LEU A 7 -5.77 -8.49 -2.44
N ARG A 8 -5.36 -9.42 -3.31
CA ARG A 8 -4.34 -9.15 -4.34
C ARG A 8 -4.74 -7.97 -5.23
N ALA A 9 -5.98 -7.97 -5.71
CA ALA A 9 -6.47 -6.90 -6.56
C ALA A 9 -6.52 -5.55 -5.82
N GLU A 10 -6.79 -5.55 -4.51
CA GLU A 10 -6.78 -4.31 -3.74
C GLU A 10 -5.39 -3.76 -3.47
N ILE A 11 -4.42 -4.62 -3.17
CA ILE A 11 -3.02 -4.20 -3.02
C ILE A 11 -2.52 -3.53 -4.31
N ILE A 12 -2.86 -4.09 -5.48
CA ILE A 12 -2.52 -3.51 -6.78
C ILE A 12 -3.19 -2.14 -6.98
N ARG A 13 -4.50 -2.03 -6.74
CA ARG A 13 -5.24 -0.76 -6.89
C ARG A 13 -4.71 0.32 -5.95
N SER A 14 -4.45 -0.04 -4.71
CA SER A 14 -3.88 0.89 -3.74
C SER A 14 -2.48 1.33 -4.19
N TYR A 15 -1.64 0.42 -4.70
CA TYR A 15 -0.34 0.77 -5.25
C TYR A 15 -0.45 1.78 -6.40
N GLU A 16 -1.27 1.52 -7.42
CA GLU A 16 -1.48 2.44 -8.55
C GLU A 16 -1.91 3.84 -8.07
N LYS A 17 -2.82 3.90 -7.09
CA LYS A 17 -3.34 5.16 -6.54
C LYS A 17 -2.28 6.02 -5.84
N TYR A 18 -1.35 5.41 -5.12
CA TYR A 18 -0.37 6.14 -4.29
C TYR A 18 1.01 6.27 -4.96
N GLN A 19 1.35 5.35 -5.87
CA GLN A 19 2.57 5.41 -6.67
C GLN A 19 2.59 6.69 -7.53
N ASP A 20 1.49 7.01 -8.21
CA ASP A 20 1.37 8.24 -9.01
C ASP A 20 1.51 9.52 -8.17
N LYS A 21 1.15 9.45 -6.88
CA LYS A 21 1.24 10.58 -5.95
C LYS A 21 2.62 10.74 -5.34
N GLY A 22 3.46 9.69 -5.37
CA GLY A 22 4.78 9.68 -4.76
C GLY A 22 4.77 9.79 -3.22
N PHE A 23 3.61 9.63 -2.57
CA PHE A 23 3.48 9.57 -1.11
C PHE A 23 2.31 8.67 -0.73
N CYS A 24 2.41 8.01 0.43
CA CYS A 24 1.35 7.17 0.98
C CYS A 24 1.07 7.55 2.43
N PRO A 25 -0.10 8.15 2.73
CA PRO A 25 -0.43 8.63 4.08
C PRO A 25 -0.51 7.46 5.08
N LEU A 26 -0.29 7.76 6.37
CA LEU A 26 -0.13 6.73 7.41
C LEU A 26 -1.34 5.78 7.48
N TYR A 27 -2.55 6.32 7.42
CA TYR A 27 -3.78 5.52 7.47
C TYR A 27 -3.86 4.52 6.29
N ALA A 28 -3.35 4.90 5.11
CA ALA A 28 -3.37 4.03 3.94
C ALA A 28 -2.33 2.92 4.08
N LYS A 29 -1.18 3.21 4.69
CA LYS A 29 -0.18 2.19 5.02
C LYS A 29 -0.73 1.17 6.03
N GLU A 30 -1.43 1.63 7.06
CA GLU A 30 -2.03 0.76 8.07
C GLU A 30 -3.16 -0.11 7.51
N ALA A 31 -3.95 0.41 6.58
CA ALA A 31 -4.97 -0.36 5.88
C ALA A 31 -4.32 -1.43 4.99
N LEU A 32 -3.34 -1.04 4.17
CA LEU A 32 -2.61 -1.94 3.28
C LEU A 32 -1.89 -3.05 4.05
N LYS A 33 -1.31 -2.74 5.22
CA LYS A 33 -0.66 -3.73 6.07
C LYS A 33 -1.64 -4.83 6.50
N ARG A 34 -2.85 -4.47 6.95
CA ARG A 34 -3.87 -5.45 7.36
C ARG A 34 -4.33 -6.34 6.20
N GLU A 35 -4.49 -5.74 5.02
CA GLU A 35 -4.82 -6.48 3.80
C GLU A 35 -3.69 -7.43 3.38
N TYR A 36 -2.44 -6.95 3.40
CA TYR A 36 -1.27 -7.75 3.07
C TYR A 36 -1.07 -8.90 4.05
N ASP A 37 -1.21 -8.67 5.35
CA ASP A 37 -1.10 -9.71 6.38
C ASP A 37 -2.14 -10.82 6.10
N SER A 38 -3.39 -10.45 5.81
CA SER A 38 -4.46 -11.39 5.44
C SER A 38 -4.17 -12.12 4.12
N TYR A 39 -3.59 -11.44 3.13
CA TYR A 39 -3.19 -12.04 1.86
C TYR A 39 -2.04 -13.03 2.04
N HIS A 40 -1.07 -12.70 2.90
CA HIS A 40 0.10 -13.51 3.18
C HIS A 40 -0.27 -14.76 3.98
N ASP A 41 -1.18 -14.66 4.95
CA ASP A 41 -1.73 -15.79 5.70
C ASP A 41 -2.44 -16.79 4.76
N LEU A 42 -3.03 -16.29 3.68
CA LEU A 42 -3.60 -17.11 2.60
C LEU A 42 -2.54 -17.64 1.60
N HIS A 43 -1.27 -17.63 1.99
CA HIS A 43 -0.12 -18.10 1.21
C HIS A 43 0.08 -17.32 -0.09
N GLY A 44 -0.32 -16.04 -0.09
CA GLY A 44 -0.01 -15.09 -1.15
C GLY A 44 1.47 -14.68 -1.15
N ASN A 45 2.13 -14.88 -2.28
CA ASN A 45 3.55 -14.54 -2.45
C ASN A 45 3.89 -14.18 -3.91
N ASP A 46 3.00 -13.45 -4.57
CA ASP A 46 3.23 -12.97 -5.93
C ASP A 46 3.63 -11.48 -5.97
N VAL A 47 3.46 -10.83 -7.12
CA VAL A 47 3.73 -9.40 -7.34
C VAL A 47 3.14 -8.49 -6.26
N ALA A 48 2.01 -8.85 -5.64
CA ALA A 48 1.39 -8.06 -4.58
C ALA A 48 2.33 -7.85 -3.37
N THR A 49 3.19 -8.82 -3.07
CA THR A 49 4.20 -8.70 -2.00
C THR A 49 5.21 -7.59 -2.29
N ASP A 50 5.69 -7.52 -3.53
CA ASP A 50 6.65 -6.50 -3.93
C ASP A 50 6.00 -5.12 -4.03
N LEU A 51 4.74 -5.04 -4.47
CA LEU A 51 3.98 -3.79 -4.49
C LEU A 51 3.70 -3.27 -3.07
N TYR A 52 3.35 -4.16 -2.14
CA TYR A 52 3.22 -3.81 -0.73
C TYR A 52 4.50 -3.19 -0.17
N ARG A 53 5.65 -3.83 -0.41
CA ARG A 53 6.96 -3.33 0.03
C ARG A 53 7.30 -1.97 -0.56
N GLN A 54 7.07 -1.78 -1.86
CA GLN A 54 7.28 -0.50 -2.53
C GLN A 54 6.39 0.59 -1.94
N MET A 55 5.12 0.31 -1.66
CA MET A 55 4.24 1.32 -1.05
C MET A 55 4.63 1.63 0.40
N MET A 56 5.09 0.66 1.18
CA MET A 56 5.61 0.91 2.52
C MET A 56 6.84 1.82 2.52
N ALA A 57 7.66 1.74 1.47
CA ALA A 57 8.84 2.58 1.26
C ALA A 57 8.52 4.02 0.83
N LEU A 58 7.29 4.30 0.35
CA LEU A 58 6.89 5.67 -0.01
C LEU A 58 6.89 6.59 1.22
N PRO A 59 7.20 7.89 1.07
CA PRO A 59 7.10 8.83 2.17
C PRO A 59 5.65 8.96 2.68
N THR A 60 5.51 9.17 3.98
CA THR A 60 4.19 9.28 4.64
C THR A 60 3.58 10.68 4.52
N GLU A 61 4.43 11.68 4.29
CA GLU A 61 4.05 13.08 4.11
C GLU A 61 4.21 13.46 2.63
N SER A 62 3.21 14.17 2.09
CA SER A 62 3.37 14.84 0.80
C SER A 62 4.42 15.92 0.94
N LYS A 63 5.31 16.07 -0.05
CA LYS A 63 6.35 17.13 -0.08
C LYS A 63 5.80 18.56 0.10
N GLY A 64 4.47 18.76 0.05
CA GLY A 64 3.79 20.04 0.30
C GLY A 64 3.32 20.31 1.74
N ALA A 65 3.30 19.32 2.65
CA ALA A 65 2.76 19.51 4.00
C ALA A 65 3.72 20.21 4.99
N VAL A 66 5.00 20.33 4.63
CA VAL A 66 6.03 20.96 5.47
C VAL A 66 6.09 22.49 5.25
N TYR A 67 5.50 23.02 4.17
CA TYR A 67 5.64 24.44 3.78
C TYR A 67 4.56 25.39 4.34
N GLU A 68 3.71 24.95 5.27
CA GLU A 68 2.70 25.83 5.91
C GLU A 68 2.90 25.95 7.43
N LYS A 69 4.16 25.80 7.89
CA LYS A 69 4.58 26.09 9.27
C LYS A 69 5.82 26.99 9.34
N ALA A 70 5.94 27.96 8.43
CA ALA A 70 6.95 29.02 8.53
C ALA A 70 6.33 30.40 8.27
#